data_AF-A0A5J4PVK4-F1
#
_entry.id   AF-A0A5J4PVK4-F1
#
_cell.length_a   1.000
_cell.length_b   1.000
_cell.length_c   1.000
_cell.angle_alpha   90.00
_cell.angle_beta   90.00
_cell.angle_gamma   90.00
#
_symmetry.space_group_name_H-M   'P 1'
#
loop_
_entity.id
_entity.type
_entity.pdbx_description
1 polymer ?
#
loop_
_entity_poly.entity_id
_entity_poly.type
_entity_poly.pdbx_seq_one_letter_code
_entity_poly.pdbx_strand_id
1 'polypeptide(L)'
;MSPDFAVYGSFDDTSGNESDGEDDETININLNKVDPKIEEIILTVTIYDFETRKQNFGQVRNSYIRIFNDVTGEEIAKYELGEDFSVETAVEFGRLYKRGNEWKFEAMGEIGYRDGLQHFVDKYT
;
A
#
# COMPACT_ATOMS: atom_id res chain seq x y z
N MET A 1 -1.06 13.13 -4.86
CA MET A 1 -1.89 13.83 -3.85
C MET A 1 -3.35 13.70 -4.25
N SER A 2 -4.24 13.41 -3.30
CA SER A 2 -5.68 13.36 -3.55
C SER A 2 -6.30 14.77 -3.74
N PRO A 3 -7.45 14.90 -4.41
CA PRO A 3 -8.10 16.20 -4.64
C PRO A 3 -8.54 16.93 -3.35
N ASP A 4 -8.83 16.18 -2.28
CA ASP A 4 -9.17 16.68 -0.94
C ASP A 4 -7.93 16.94 -0.06
N PHE A 5 -6.72 16.72 -0.59
CA PHE A 5 -5.43 16.81 0.12
C PHE A 5 -5.36 15.93 1.37
N ALA A 6 -6.21 14.91 1.46
CA ALA A 6 -6.21 13.95 2.56
C ALA A 6 -5.09 12.92 2.42
N VAL A 7 -4.72 12.55 1.19
CA VAL A 7 -3.68 11.55 0.89
C VAL A 7 -2.52 12.21 0.14
N TYR A 8 -1.31 12.06 0.67
CA TYR A 8 -0.08 12.54 0.05
C TYR A 8 1.05 11.53 0.23
N GLY A 9 1.77 11.24 -0.87
CA GLY A 9 2.92 10.34 -0.87
C GLY A 9 4.24 11.09 -0.76
N SER A 10 5.29 10.38 -0.38
CA SER A 10 6.68 10.77 -0.56
C SER A 10 7.05 10.87 -2.04
N PHE A 11 8.32 11.19 -2.31
CA PHE A 11 8.87 10.96 -3.64
C PHE A 11 8.89 9.46 -3.96
N ASP A 12 8.72 9.15 -5.24
CA ASP A 12 8.75 7.79 -5.80
C ASP A 12 10.21 7.31 -5.87
N ASP A 13 10.55 6.25 -5.14
CA ASP A 13 11.87 5.62 -5.17
C ASP A 13 11.83 4.38 -6.06
N THR A 14 12.31 4.55 -7.29
CA THR A 14 12.37 3.47 -8.27
C THR A 14 13.52 2.47 -8.06
N SER A 15 14.40 2.72 -7.09
CA SER A 15 15.63 1.97 -6.85
C SER A 15 15.58 1.04 -5.63
N GLY A 16 14.79 1.40 -4.61
CA GLY A 16 14.69 0.66 -3.34
C GLY A 16 16.01 0.63 -2.55
N ASN A 17 16.85 1.64 -2.74
CA ASN A 17 18.17 1.75 -2.10
C ASN A 17 18.39 3.16 -1.50
N GLU A 18 17.39 4.04 -1.54
CA GLU A 18 17.56 5.39 -1.01
C GLU A 18 17.48 5.42 0.52
N SER A 19 16.82 4.45 1.15
CA SER A 19 16.74 4.33 2.60
C SER A 19 17.76 3.30 3.15
N ASP A 20 18.52 3.66 4.19
CA ASP A 20 19.49 2.77 4.86
C ASP A 20 18.75 1.82 5.84
N GLY A 21 17.78 1.07 5.31
CA GLY A 21 16.89 0.18 6.07
C GLY A 21 15.67 0.86 6.69
N GLU A 22 15.31 2.07 6.23
CA GLU A 22 14.05 2.73 6.60
C GLU A 22 12.95 2.42 5.55
N ASP A 23 11.85 3.17 5.52
CA ASP A 23 10.83 3.01 4.47
C ASP A 23 11.29 3.78 3.21
N ASP A 24 11.40 3.09 2.06
CA ASP A 24 11.77 3.73 0.79
C ASP A 24 10.67 4.68 0.28
N GLU A 25 9.40 4.33 0.53
CA GLU A 25 8.24 5.14 0.17
C GLU A 25 7.22 5.18 1.31
N THR A 26 6.63 6.36 1.51
CA THR A 26 5.64 6.59 2.56
C THR A 26 4.42 7.31 2.02
N ILE A 27 3.22 6.77 2.29
CA ILE A 27 1.96 7.44 2.01
C ILE A 27 1.33 7.89 3.33
N ASN A 28 1.11 9.19 3.45
CA ASN A 28 0.46 9.80 4.60
C ASN A 28 -1.03 10.03 4.30
N ILE A 29 -1.88 9.61 5.23
CA ILE A 29 -3.33 9.73 5.12
C ILE A 29 -3.87 10.52 6.32
N ASN A 30 -4.30 11.75 6.07
CA ASN A 30 -5.01 12.56 7.05
C ASN A 30 -6.51 12.23 7.03
N LEU A 31 -6.89 11.26 7.85
CA LEU A 31 -8.26 10.75 7.99
C LEU A 31 -9.29 11.82 8.39
N ASN A 32 -8.87 12.94 8.98
CA ASN A 32 -9.77 14.06 9.33
C ASN A 32 -10.10 14.97 8.14
N LYS A 33 -9.30 14.91 7.06
CA LYS A 33 -9.52 15.69 5.84
C LYS A 33 -10.22 14.93 4.73
N VAL A 34 -10.30 13.60 4.85
CA VAL A 34 -10.99 12.75 3.88
C VAL A 34 -12.45 13.20 3.74
N ASP A 35 -12.91 13.37 2.50
CA ASP A 35 -14.32 13.73 2.23
C ASP A 35 -15.25 12.75 2.97
N PRO A 36 -16.25 13.24 3.74
CA PRO A 36 -17.19 12.38 4.47
C PRO A 36 -17.93 11.35 3.62
N LYS A 37 -17.99 11.52 2.30
CA LYS A 37 -18.57 10.57 1.33
C LYS A 37 -17.69 9.35 1.08
N ILE A 38 -16.40 9.40 1.41
CA ILE A 38 -15.49 8.27 1.29
C ILE A 38 -15.71 7.36 2.49
N GLU A 39 -16.11 6.13 2.21
CA GLU A 39 -16.36 5.10 3.23
C GLU A 39 -15.20 4.10 3.35
N GLU A 40 -14.36 4.01 2.33
CA GLU A 40 -13.27 3.04 2.24
C GLU A 40 -12.07 3.62 1.45
N ILE A 41 -10.86 3.29 1.89
CA ILE A 41 -9.59 3.57 1.22
C ILE A 41 -8.84 2.25 1.14
N ILE A 42 -8.60 1.78 -0.08
CA ILE A 42 -7.92 0.52 -0.32
C ILE A 42 -6.45 0.80 -0.59
N LEU A 43 -5.59 0.03 0.08
CA LEU A 43 -4.15 0.14 0.00
C LEU A 43 -3.62 -1.03 -0.82
N THR A 44 -3.04 -0.71 -1.97
CA THR A 44 -2.52 -1.68 -2.93
C THR A 44 -1.07 -1.40 -3.24
N VAL A 45 -0.28 -2.46 -3.43
CA VAL A 45 1.12 -2.37 -3.89
C VAL A 45 1.28 -3.18 -5.17
N THR A 46 2.01 -2.64 -6.15
CA THR A 46 2.25 -3.30 -7.43
C THR A 46 3.68 -3.10 -7.89
N ILE A 47 4.23 -4.08 -8.60
CA ILE A 47 5.53 -3.95 -9.25
C ILE A 47 5.35 -3.27 -10.61
N TYR A 48 5.99 -2.12 -10.78
CA TYR A 48 6.01 -1.40 -12.04
C TYR A 48 6.73 -2.20 -13.15
N ASP A 49 6.14 -2.25 -14.34
CA ASP A 49 6.66 -2.97 -15.52
C ASP A 49 7.05 -4.45 -15.26
N PHE A 50 6.31 -5.14 -14.38
CA PHE A 50 6.63 -6.51 -13.97
C PHE A 50 6.76 -7.49 -15.15
N GLU A 51 5.99 -7.35 -16.22
CA GLU A 51 6.06 -8.21 -17.41
C GLU A 51 7.39 -8.07 -18.15
N THR A 52 7.84 -6.83 -18.36
CA THR A 52 9.08 -6.52 -19.07
C THR A 52 10.30 -6.85 -18.20
N ARG A 53 10.23 -6.54 -16.90
CA ARG A 53 11.29 -6.78 -15.93
C ARG A 53 11.35 -8.24 -15.46
N LYS A 54 10.28 -9.01 -15.69
CA LYS A 54 10.10 -10.39 -15.19
C LYS A 54 10.36 -10.47 -13.69
N GLN A 55 9.80 -9.51 -12.96
CA GLN A 55 9.96 -9.35 -11.52
C GLN A 55 8.65 -9.69 -10.79
N ASN A 56 8.77 -10.29 -9.60
CA ASN A 56 7.69 -10.52 -8.64
C ASN A 56 8.18 -10.21 -7.22
N PHE A 57 7.27 -10.16 -6.23
CA PHE A 57 7.64 -9.79 -4.86
C PHE A 57 8.63 -10.77 -4.22
N GLY A 58 8.57 -12.06 -4.55
CA GLY A 58 9.53 -13.07 -4.11
C GLY A 58 10.98 -12.84 -4.58
N GLN A 59 11.18 -12.02 -5.61
CA GLN A 59 12.52 -11.63 -6.08
C GLN A 59 13.03 -10.32 -5.44
N VAL A 60 12.15 -9.57 -4.77
CA VAL A 60 12.51 -8.33 -4.08
C VAL A 60 12.87 -8.65 -2.64
N ARG A 61 14.18 -8.59 -2.33
CA ARG A 61 14.68 -8.88 -0.98
C ARG A 61 14.32 -7.76 -0.02
N ASN A 62 14.02 -8.11 1.22
CA ASN A 62 13.67 -7.17 2.29
C ASN A 62 12.48 -6.25 1.94
N SER A 63 11.57 -6.72 1.09
CA SER A 63 10.36 -5.97 0.75
C SER A 63 9.32 -6.13 1.86
N TYR A 64 8.87 -5.01 2.41
CA TYR A 64 7.80 -4.98 3.40
C TYR A 64 6.90 -3.78 3.18
N ILE A 65 5.68 -3.87 3.69
CA ILE A 65 4.76 -2.74 3.82
C ILE A 65 4.29 -2.69 5.27
N ARG A 66 4.22 -1.48 5.82
CA ARG A 66 3.75 -1.26 7.19
C ARG A 66 2.79 -0.09 7.27
N ILE A 67 1.90 -0.15 8.24
CA ILE A 67 1.11 0.99 8.69
C ILE A 67 1.53 1.29 10.11
N PHE A 68 1.79 2.55 10.37
CA PHE A 68 1.99 3.06 11.72
C PHE A 68 1.20 4.36 11.91
N ASN A 69 0.96 4.69 13.17
CA ASN A 69 0.38 5.97 13.54
C ASN A 69 1.50 7.02 13.59
N ASP A 70 1.44 8.01 12.71
CA ASP A 70 2.44 9.07 12.61
C ASP A 70 2.57 9.93 13.90
N VAL A 71 1.51 10.02 14.70
CA VAL A 71 1.51 10.82 15.95
C VAL A 71 2.16 10.06 17.11
N THR A 72 1.87 8.76 17.25
CA THR A 72 2.35 7.94 18.38
C THR A 72 3.60 7.12 18.04
N GLY A 73 3.90 6.94 16.74
CA GLY A 73 4.92 6.02 16.25
C GLY A 73 4.53 4.54 16.38
N GLU A 74 3.29 4.24 16.77
CA GLU A 74 2.84 2.86 16.98
C GLU A 74 2.62 2.15 15.65
N GLU A 75 3.35 1.06 15.42
CA GLU A 75 3.13 0.17 14.29
C GLU A 75 1.83 -0.60 14.48
N ILE A 76 0.89 -0.40 13.55
CA ILE A 76 -0.44 -1.04 13.55
C ILE A 76 -0.36 -2.41 12.88
N ALA A 77 0.38 -2.50 11.77
CA ALA A 77 0.55 -3.72 11.00
C ALA A 77 1.81 -3.66 10.15
N LYS A 78 2.45 -4.81 9.93
CA LYS A 78 3.58 -4.99 9.02
C LYS A 78 3.48 -6.33 8.30
N TYR A 79 3.75 -6.32 7.01
CA TYR A 79 3.68 -7.48 6.12
C TYR A 79 4.97 -7.61 5.32
N GLU A 80 5.50 -8.83 5.23
CA GLU A 80 6.72 -9.14 4.48
C GLU A 80 6.35 -9.66 3.09
N LEU A 81 6.54 -8.81 2.08
CA LEU A 81 6.09 -9.11 0.72
C LEU A 81 6.90 -10.25 0.08
N GLY A 82 8.20 -10.34 0.41
CA GLY A 82 9.07 -11.37 -0.12
C GLY A 82 8.78 -12.78 0.39
N GLU A 83 8.22 -12.93 1.58
CA GLU A 83 7.88 -14.25 2.16
C GLU A 83 6.46 -14.68 1.79
N ASP A 84 5.50 -13.76 1.87
CA ASP A 84 4.08 -14.07 1.68
C ASP A 84 3.67 -14.10 0.20
N PHE A 85 4.38 -13.38 -0.69
CA PHE A 85 4.00 -13.21 -2.09
C PHE A 85 5.14 -13.58 -3.05
N SER A 86 5.33 -14.89 -3.22
CA SER A 86 6.46 -15.42 -3.99
C SER A 86 6.31 -15.33 -5.52
N VAL A 87 5.09 -15.17 -6.05
CA VAL A 87 4.83 -15.16 -7.50
C VAL A 87 3.94 -14.01 -7.97
N GLU A 88 3.40 -13.25 -7.03
CA GLU A 88 2.46 -12.17 -7.25
C GLU A 88 3.19 -10.87 -7.59
N THR A 89 2.50 -10.01 -8.33
CA THR A 89 3.01 -8.74 -8.87
C THR A 89 2.15 -7.55 -8.46
N ALA A 90 0.98 -7.83 -7.89
CA ALA A 90 0.03 -6.87 -7.37
C ALA A 90 -0.63 -7.46 -6.11
N VAL A 91 -0.74 -6.68 -5.04
CA VAL A 91 -1.28 -7.14 -3.75
C VAL A 91 -2.20 -6.07 -3.16
N GLU A 92 -3.36 -6.50 -2.68
CA GLU A 92 -4.23 -5.68 -1.82
C GLU A 92 -3.84 -5.93 -0.37
N PHE A 93 -3.05 -5.02 0.19
CA PHE A 93 -2.49 -5.20 1.52
C PHE A 93 -3.54 -5.00 2.62
N GLY A 94 -4.42 -4.02 2.45
CA GLY A 94 -5.44 -3.74 3.43
C GLY A 94 -6.35 -2.60 3.02
N ARG A 95 -7.34 -2.37 3.87
CA ARG A 95 -8.27 -1.25 3.70
C ARG A 95 -8.45 -0.51 5.00
N LEU A 96 -8.56 0.80 4.87
CA LEU A 96 -9.12 1.66 5.90
C LEU A 96 -10.59 1.84 5.55
N TYR A 97 -11.47 1.46 6.47
CA TYR A 97 -12.90 1.60 6.28
C TYR A 97 -13.54 2.31 7.45
N LYS A 98 -14.63 3.00 7.18
CA LYS A 98 -15.37 3.75 8.18
C LYS A 98 -16.41 2.85 8.84
N ARG A 99 -16.26 2.64 10.15
CA ARG A 99 -17.24 1.91 10.96
C ARG A 99 -17.91 2.87 11.94
N GLY A 100 -19.08 3.37 11.55
CA GLY A 100 -19.74 4.46 12.26
C GLY A 100 -19.01 5.78 12.04
N ASN A 101 -18.47 6.37 13.11
CA ASN A 101 -17.73 7.64 13.05
C ASN A 101 -16.21 7.47 13.22
N GLU A 102 -15.72 6.23 13.19
CA GLU A 102 -14.30 5.91 13.37
C GLU A 102 -13.75 5.16 12.16
N TRP A 103 -12.50 5.44 11.83
CA TRP A 103 -11.73 4.66 10.87
C TRP A 103 -11.18 3.40 11.54
N LYS A 104 -11.28 2.28 10.85
CA LYS A 104 -10.70 1.00 11.24
C LYS A 104 -9.82 0.49 10.11
N PHE A 105 -8.72 -0.13 10.48
CA PHE A 105 -7.88 -0.85 9.54
C PHE A 105 -8.28 -2.33 9.53
N GLU A 106 -8.40 -2.89 8.33
CA GLU A 106 -8.55 -4.33 8.10
C GLU A 106 -7.48 -4.76 7.11
N ALA A 107 -6.65 -5.70 7.54
CA ALA A 107 -5.69 -6.31 6.65
C ALA A 107 -6.38 -7.32 5.74
N MET A 108 -6.12 -7.24 4.44
CA MET A 108 -6.75 -8.09 3.42
C MET A 108 -5.78 -9.09 2.82
N GLY A 109 -4.66 -9.36 3.50
CA GLY A 109 -3.41 -9.97 3.03
C GLY A 109 -3.44 -11.38 2.42
N GLU A 110 -4.52 -11.79 1.78
CA GLU A 110 -4.65 -13.06 1.04
C GLU A 110 -4.95 -12.87 -0.46
N ILE A 111 -5.12 -11.63 -0.95
CA ILE A 111 -5.43 -11.41 -2.38
C ILE A 111 -4.25 -10.76 -3.11
N GLY A 112 -3.35 -11.63 -3.57
CA GLY A 112 -2.32 -11.28 -4.53
C GLY A 112 -2.70 -11.72 -5.95
N TYR A 113 -2.27 -10.94 -6.93
CA TYR A 113 -2.61 -11.06 -8.34
C TYR A 113 -1.35 -11.08 -9.19
N ARG A 114 -1.47 -11.68 -10.37
CA ARG A 114 -0.44 -11.64 -11.44
C ARG A 114 -0.81 -10.62 -12.51
N ASP A 115 -1.19 -9.45 -12.05
CA ASP A 115 -1.57 -8.30 -12.86
C ASP A 115 -0.80 -7.05 -12.42
N GLY A 116 -1.02 -5.94 -13.10
CA GLY A 116 -0.49 -4.63 -12.72
C GLY A 116 -1.56 -3.72 -12.12
N LEU A 117 -1.20 -2.45 -11.92
CA LEU A 117 -2.08 -1.42 -11.36
C LEU A 117 -3.44 -1.31 -12.06
N GLN A 118 -3.49 -1.54 -13.38
CA GLN A 118 -4.73 -1.47 -14.15
C GLN A 118 -5.83 -2.40 -13.63
N HIS A 119 -5.46 -3.57 -13.09
CA HIS A 119 -6.42 -4.51 -12.50
C HIS A 119 -7.22 -3.86 -11.36
N PHE A 120 -6.55 -3.10 -10.50
CA PHE A 120 -7.21 -2.42 -9.38
C PHE A 120 -8.07 -1.25 -9.85
N VAL A 121 -7.65 -0.54 -10.91
CA VAL A 121 -8.47 0.50 -11.52
C VAL A 121 -9.78 -0.09 -12.05
N ASP A 122 -9.71 -1.20 -12.78
CA ASP A 122 -10.88 -1.86 -13.37
C ASP A 122 -11.79 -2.49 -12.30
N LYS A 123 -11.21 -2.94 -11.18
CA LYS A 123 -11.97 -3.56 -10.08
C LYS A 123 -12.80 -2.55 -9.28
N TYR A 124 -12.32 -1.32 -9.13
CA TYR A 124 -12.92 -0.30 -8.26
C TYR A 124 -13.55 0.89 -9.01
N THR A 125 -13.65 0.81 -10.34
CA THR A 125 -14.33 1.80 -11.21
C THR A 125 -15.55 1.17 -11.88
#